data_AF-A0A2N9MZC5-F1
#
_entry.id   AF-A0A2N9MZC5-F1
#
_cell.length_a   1.000
_cell.length_b   1.000
_cell.length_c   1.000
_cell.angle_alpha   90.00
_cell.angle_beta   90.00
_cell.angle_gamma   90.00
#
_symmetry.space_group_name_H-M   'P 1'
#
loop_
_entity.id
_entity.type
_entity.pdbx_description
1 polymer ?
#
loop_
_entity_poly.entity_id
_entity_poly.type
_entity_poly.pdbx_seq_one_letter_code
_entity_poly.pdbx_strand_id
1 'polypeptide(L)'
;MTTVAESYQGRPFNGLNDLCFGGAGNLYLTEPKGSGTNAPSGAVHRLSATGSLTHMAAEIPFRMGIAVDPDQAKLYVSDRATNRILVWNLASDGTVANRRTLYQFPDASEAKARPAG
;
A
#
# COMPACT_ATOMS: atom_id res chain seq x y z
N MET A 1 2.16 -26.58 -0.44
CA MET A 1 1.91 -25.13 -0.63
C MET A 1 0.61 -24.80 0.09
N THR A 2 0.58 -23.75 0.90
CA THR A 2 -0.61 -23.35 1.69
C THR A 2 -1.02 -21.94 1.30
N THR A 3 -2.31 -21.75 0.98
CA THR A 3 -2.90 -20.43 0.75
C THR A 3 -3.25 -19.78 2.08
N VAL A 4 -2.86 -18.52 2.28
CA VAL A 4 -3.12 -17.78 3.53
C VAL A 4 -4.28 -16.78 3.42
N ALA A 5 -4.62 -16.36 2.21
CA ALA A 5 -5.80 -15.56 1.90
C ALA A 5 -6.08 -15.60 0.39
N GLU A 6 -7.36 -15.59 -0.02
CA GLU A 6 -7.79 -15.59 -1.43
C GLU A 6 -8.91 -14.58 -1.72
N SER A 7 -9.61 -14.11 -0.68
CA SER A 7 -10.73 -13.19 -0.78
C SER A 7 -10.84 -12.31 0.46
N TYR A 8 -11.51 -11.17 0.32
CA TYR A 8 -11.96 -10.31 1.41
C TYR A 8 -13.47 -10.12 1.33
N GLN A 9 -14.19 -10.35 2.42
CA GLN A 9 -15.67 -10.26 2.48
C GLN A 9 -16.38 -11.01 1.34
N GLY A 10 -15.89 -12.22 1.00
CA GLY A 10 -16.46 -13.05 -0.06
C GLY A 10 -16.13 -12.63 -1.49
N ARG A 11 -15.37 -11.53 -1.67
CA ARG A 11 -14.87 -11.10 -2.98
C ARG A 11 -13.44 -11.58 -3.20
N PRO A 12 -13.17 -12.39 -4.24
CA PRO A 12 -11.80 -12.79 -4.58
C PRO A 12 -10.90 -11.58 -4.82
N PHE A 13 -9.64 -11.69 -4.41
CA PHE A 13 -8.67 -10.67 -4.78
C PHE A 13 -8.56 -10.59 -6.29
N ASN A 14 -8.62 -9.38 -6.80
CA ASN A 14 -8.51 -9.07 -8.20
C ASN A 14 -7.19 -8.35 -8.40
N GLY A 15 -6.08 -9.09 -8.46
CA GLY A 15 -4.76 -8.52 -8.79
C GLY A 15 -4.05 -7.85 -7.61
N LEU A 16 -3.62 -8.68 -6.66
CA LEU A 16 -2.58 -8.31 -5.70
C LEU A 16 -1.30 -7.93 -6.44
N ASN A 17 -0.52 -6.99 -5.89
CA ASN A 17 0.68 -6.49 -6.56
C ASN A 17 1.95 -6.57 -5.72
N ASP A 18 1.91 -6.08 -4.48
CA ASP A 18 3.07 -6.05 -3.59
C ASP A 18 2.67 -6.41 -2.15
N LEU A 19 3.67 -6.70 -1.33
CA LEU A 19 3.50 -7.07 0.07
C LEU A 19 4.65 -6.59 0.95
N CYS A 20 4.38 -6.45 2.24
CA CYS A 20 5.43 -6.38 3.25
C CYS A 20 5.01 -7.10 4.52
N PHE A 21 5.97 -7.68 5.22
CA PHE A 21 5.75 -8.12 6.60
C PHE A 21 5.90 -6.93 7.54
N GLY A 22 5.01 -6.85 8.52
CA GLY A 22 5.18 -6.01 9.70
C GLY A 22 5.54 -6.83 10.93
N GLY A 23 5.50 -6.19 12.08
CA GLY A 23 5.69 -6.82 13.38
C GLY A 23 4.62 -7.85 13.70
N ALA A 24 4.93 -8.75 14.63
CA ALA A 24 4.02 -9.80 15.13
C ALA A 24 3.42 -10.71 14.03
N GLY A 25 4.11 -10.87 12.90
CA GLY A 25 3.68 -11.75 11.80
C GLY A 25 2.53 -11.20 10.96
N ASN A 26 2.26 -9.89 11.03
CA ASN A 26 1.29 -9.25 10.14
C ASN A 26 1.84 -9.20 8.70
N LEU A 27 0.96 -9.42 7.73
CA LEU A 27 1.25 -9.29 6.30
C LEU A 27 0.37 -8.20 5.70
N TYR A 28 0.99 -7.21 5.05
CA TYR A 28 0.31 -6.12 4.37
C TYR A 28 0.36 -6.38 2.87
N LEU A 29 -0.74 -6.13 2.17
CA LEU A 29 -0.93 -6.46 0.76
C LEU A 29 -1.52 -5.27 0.01
N THR A 30 -1.07 -5.03 -1.22
CA THR A 30 -1.68 -4.03 -2.11
C THR A 30 -2.49 -4.70 -3.21
N GLU A 31 -3.68 -4.15 -3.50
CA GLU A 31 -4.57 -4.61 -4.56
C GLU A 31 -4.96 -3.43 -5.48
N PRO A 32 -4.08 -3.06 -6.44
CA PRO A 32 -4.29 -1.87 -7.26
C PRO A 32 -5.16 -2.09 -8.51
N LYS A 33 -5.53 -3.32 -8.88
CA LYS A 33 -6.21 -3.57 -10.15
C LYS A 33 -7.60 -2.92 -10.15
N GLY A 34 -7.90 -2.19 -11.22
CA GLY A 34 -9.13 -1.40 -11.32
C GLY A 34 -9.03 0.00 -10.70
N SER A 35 -7.95 0.28 -9.96
CA SER A 35 -7.61 1.65 -9.53
C SER A 35 -7.05 2.45 -10.70
N GLY A 36 -7.63 3.61 -10.95
CA GLY A 36 -7.16 4.59 -11.93
C GLY A 36 -6.84 5.93 -11.28
N THR A 37 -6.17 6.81 -12.02
CA THR A 37 -5.89 8.19 -11.59
C THR A 37 -7.16 8.97 -11.26
N ASN A 38 -8.19 8.84 -12.10
CA ASN A 38 -9.45 9.60 -11.98
C ASN A 38 -10.51 8.88 -11.13
N ALA A 39 -10.24 7.64 -10.74
CA ALA A 39 -11.10 6.81 -9.91
C ALA A 39 -10.23 5.90 -9.05
N PRO A 40 -9.49 6.48 -8.08
CA PRO A 40 -8.59 5.70 -7.25
C PRO A 40 -9.42 4.78 -6.37
N SER A 41 -9.22 3.47 -6.55
CA SER A 41 -9.97 2.42 -5.83
C SER A 41 -9.03 1.34 -5.27
N GLY A 42 -7.72 1.55 -5.37
CA GLY A 42 -6.71 0.62 -4.88
C GLY A 42 -6.83 0.43 -3.38
N ALA A 43 -6.69 -0.82 -2.95
CA ALA A 43 -6.84 -1.21 -1.56
C ALA A 43 -5.51 -1.62 -0.92
N VAL A 44 -5.40 -1.35 0.38
CA VAL A 44 -4.43 -2.03 1.25
C VAL A 44 -5.18 -2.96 2.19
N HIS A 45 -4.73 -4.20 2.26
CA HIS A 45 -5.23 -5.20 3.21
C HIS A 45 -4.15 -5.57 4.22
N ARG A 46 -4.56 -5.92 5.44
CA ARG A 46 -3.69 -6.52 6.46
C ARG A 46 -4.24 -7.89 6.84
N LEU A 47 -3.39 -8.90 6.73
CA LEU A 47 -3.61 -10.23 7.29
C LEU A 47 -2.84 -10.32 8.61
N SER A 48 -3.53 -10.52 9.73
CA SER A 48 -2.89 -10.78 11.01
C SER A 48 -2.27 -12.16 11.04
N ALA A 49 -1.32 -12.39 11.95
CA ALA A 49 -0.76 -13.72 12.20
C ALA A 49 -1.81 -14.76 12.63
N THR A 50 -2.97 -14.32 13.12
CA THR A 50 -4.11 -15.16 13.48
C THR A 50 -5.07 -15.43 12.31
N GLY A 51 -4.77 -14.92 11.11
CA GLY A 51 -5.58 -15.13 9.90
C GLY A 51 -6.71 -14.13 9.72
N SER A 52 -6.77 -13.05 10.51
CA SER A 52 -7.79 -12.02 10.35
C SER A 52 -7.37 -11.05 9.24
N LEU A 53 -8.20 -10.95 8.21
CA LEU A 53 -7.98 -10.05 7.08
C LEU A 53 -8.83 -8.79 7.23
N THR A 54 -8.19 -7.61 7.20
CA THR A 54 -8.86 -6.31 7.29
C THR A 54 -8.51 -5.41 6.11
N HIS A 55 -9.48 -4.60 5.69
CA HIS A 55 -9.26 -3.49 4.76
C HIS A 55 -8.79 -2.25 5.53
N MET A 56 -7.66 -1.66 5.12
CA MET A 56 -7.02 -0.57 5.84
C MET A 56 -7.22 0.78 5.17
N ALA A 57 -6.97 0.86 3.86
CA ALA A 57 -7.04 2.10 3.11
C ALA A 57 -7.62 1.88 1.73
N ALA A 58 -8.43 2.85 1.30
CA ALA A 58 -8.94 2.99 -0.05
C ALA A 58 -8.30 4.21 -0.73
N GLU A 59 -8.53 4.33 -2.03
CA GLU A 59 -8.18 5.52 -2.85
C GLU A 59 -6.68 5.74 -3.09
N ILE A 60 -5.91 4.67 -3.28
CA ILE A 60 -4.52 4.81 -3.71
C ILE A 60 -4.40 4.47 -5.22
N PRO A 61 -3.75 5.31 -6.03
CA PRO A 61 -3.59 5.06 -7.47
C PRO A 61 -2.72 3.84 -7.80
N PHE A 62 -2.77 3.45 -9.07
CA PHE A 62 -2.22 2.21 -9.64
C PHE A 62 -0.71 1.96 -9.39
N ARG A 63 -0.35 0.69 -9.13
CA ARG A 63 0.97 0.12 -8.76
C ARG A 63 1.58 0.71 -7.49
N MET A 64 1.64 -0.12 -6.45
CA MET A 64 1.91 0.32 -5.09
C MET A 64 2.87 -0.65 -4.42
N GLY A 65 4.11 -0.20 -4.19
CA GLY A 65 4.93 -0.77 -3.14
C GLY A 65 4.45 -0.32 -1.77
N ILE A 66 4.70 -1.15 -0.76
CA ILE A 66 4.20 -0.97 0.61
C ILE A 66 5.30 -1.27 1.63
N ALA A 67 5.35 -0.49 2.70
CA ALA A 67 6.28 -0.70 3.80
C ALA A 67 5.67 -0.22 5.12
N VAL A 68 6.11 -0.83 6.22
CA VAL A 68 5.81 -0.38 7.59
C VAL A 68 7.14 0.02 8.26
N ASP A 69 7.14 1.08 9.06
CA ASP A 69 8.36 1.46 9.79
C ASP A 69 8.72 0.42 10.89
N PRO A 70 9.97 0.42 11.38
CA PRO A 70 10.38 -0.48 12.45
C PRO A 70 9.51 -0.36 13.71
N ASP A 71 9.05 0.86 14.03
CA ASP A 71 8.22 1.16 15.20
C ASP A 71 6.76 0.72 15.06
N GLN A 72 6.34 0.20 13.89
CA GLN A 72 4.98 -0.23 13.60
C GLN A 72 3.92 0.88 13.75
N ALA A 73 4.34 2.12 13.54
CA ALA A 73 3.54 3.33 13.75
C ALA A 73 3.20 4.06 12.45
N LYS A 74 3.83 3.69 11.32
CA LYS A 74 3.59 4.29 10.01
C LYS A 74 3.48 3.26 8.91
N LEU A 75 2.53 3.49 8.02
CA LEU A 75 2.38 2.76 6.77
C LEU A 75 2.78 3.67 5.61
N TYR A 76 3.66 3.19 4.74
CA TYR A 76 4.12 3.89 3.55
C TYR A 76 3.62 3.17 2.31
N VAL A 77 3.17 3.95 1.33
CA VAL A 77 2.74 3.40 0.05
C VAL A 77 3.24 4.29 -1.08
N SER A 78 3.84 3.68 -2.10
CA SER A 78 4.22 4.41 -3.29
C SER A 78 2.99 4.68 -4.16
N ASP A 79 2.77 5.94 -4.53
CA ASP A 79 1.76 6.35 -5.49
C ASP A 79 2.49 6.67 -6.81
N ARG A 80 2.56 5.67 -7.69
CA ARG A 80 3.27 5.81 -8.98
C ARG A 80 2.59 6.84 -9.87
N ALA A 81 1.28 6.98 -9.79
CA ALA A 81 0.53 7.82 -10.71
C ALA A 81 0.79 9.31 -10.50
N THR A 82 1.08 9.72 -9.26
CA THR A 82 1.44 11.09 -8.91
C THR A 82 2.90 11.24 -8.47
N ASN A 83 3.72 10.20 -8.71
CA ASN A 83 5.14 10.16 -8.43
C ASN A 83 5.50 10.62 -7.00
N ARG A 84 4.90 10.00 -5.97
CA ARG A 84 5.12 10.37 -4.57
C ARG A 84 5.08 9.18 -3.63
N ILE A 85 5.56 9.39 -2.41
CA ILE A 85 5.35 8.47 -1.28
C ILE A 85 4.26 9.04 -0.37
N LEU A 86 3.22 8.26 -0.15
CA LEU A 86 2.18 8.52 0.83
C LEU A 86 2.54 7.85 2.15
N VAL A 87 2.07 8.45 3.24
CA VAL A 87 2.24 7.92 4.59
C VAL A 87 0.98 8.13 5.41
N TRP A 88 0.66 7.13 6.23
CA TRP A 88 -0.39 7.16 7.24
C TRP A 88 0.20 6.89 8.62
N ASN A 89 -0.48 7.37 9.65
CA ASN A 89 -0.32 6.81 10.99
C ASN A 89 -0.95 5.42 11.00
N LEU A 90 -0.25 4.44 11.56
CA LEU A 90 -0.70 3.07 11.73
C LEU A 90 -0.95 2.81 13.21
N ALA A 91 -2.18 2.44 13.55
CA ALA A 91 -2.52 2.03 14.90
C ALA A 91 -2.25 0.52 15.10
N SER A 92 -2.12 0.10 16.36
CA SER A 92 -1.86 -1.30 16.73
C SER A 92 -2.99 -2.26 16.32
N ASP A 93 -4.22 -1.76 16.19
CA ASP A 93 -5.36 -2.53 15.68
C ASP A 93 -5.35 -2.66 14.14
N GLY A 94 -4.39 -2.02 13.46
CA GLY A 94 -4.23 -2.02 12.01
C GLY A 94 -5.08 -0.96 11.30
N THR A 95 -5.77 -0.07 12.02
CA THR A 95 -6.40 1.09 11.39
C THR A 95 -5.36 2.12 10.97
N VAL A 96 -5.67 2.89 9.93
CA VAL A 96 -4.80 3.95 9.42
C VAL A 96 -5.51 5.30 9.39
N ALA A 97 -4.77 6.35 9.68
CA ALA A 97 -5.29 7.71 9.72
C ALA A 97 -4.25 8.73 9.23
N ASN A 98 -4.67 9.98 9.05
CA ASN A 98 -3.79 11.12 8.76
C ASN A 98 -2.93 10.92 7.49
N ARG A 99 -3.58 10.49 6.40
CA ARG A 99 -2.95 10.39 5.07
C ARG A 99 -2.29 11.71 4.70
N ARG A 100 -1.02 11.67 4.32
CA ARG A 100 -0.31 12.81 3.74
C ARG A 100 0.79 12.36 2.78
N THR A 101 1.25 13.27 1.94
CA THR A 101 2.48 13.08 1.18
C THR A 101 3.67 13.14 2.12
N LEU A 102 4.48 12.07 2.19
CA LEU A 102 5.79 12.11 2.85
C LEU A 102 6.77 12.86 1.97
N TYR A 103 6.81 12.49 0.69
CA TYR A 103 7.76 13.00 -0.26
C TYR A 103 7.14 13.05 -1.66
N GLN A 104 7.27 14.19 -2.32
CA GLN A 104 6.90 14.38 -3.71
C GLN A 104 8.18 14.34 -4.55
N PHE A 105 8.26 13.41 -5.51
CA PHE A 105 9.36 13.44 -6.47
C PHE A 105 9.06 14.47 -7.57
N PRO A 106 10.11 15.06 -8.18
CA PRO A 106 9.96 15.87 -9.39
C PRO A 106 9.28 15.09 -10.51
N ASP A 107 8.62 15.78 -11.42
CA ASP A 107 7.98 15.11 -12.56
C ASP A 107 9.01 14.38 -13.42
N ALA A 108 8.59 13.27 -14.03
CA ALA A 108 9.48 12.46 -14.88
C ALA A 108 10.05 13.25 -16.08
N SER A 109 9.36 14.32 -16.51
CA SER A 109 9.85 15.29 -17.51
C SER A 109 11.04 16.12 -17.01
N GLU A 110 11.13 16.37 -15.71
CA GLU A 110 12.22 17.12 -15.08
C GLU A 110 13.40 16.19 -14.69
N ALA A 111 13.12 14.91 -14.45
CA ALA A 111 14.14 13.92 -14.07
C ALA A 111 15.15 13.58 -15.20
N LYS A 112 14.80 13.84 -16.47
CA LYS A 112 15.69 13.61 -17.62
C LYS A 112 16.93 14.52 -17.67
N ALA A 113 17.04 15.50 -16.78
CA ALA A 113 18.21 16.39 -16.70
C ALA A 113 19.39 15.81 -15.90
N ARG A 114 19.28 14.62 -15.31
CA ARG A 114 20.42 14.03 -14.58
C ARG A 114 21.40 13.42 -15.57
N PRO A 115 22.65 13.93 -15.71
CA PRO A 115 23.64 13.29 -16.56
C PRO A 115 23.87 11.86 -16.07
N ALA A 116 24.04 10.94 -17.03
CA ALA A 116 24.51 9.60 -16.73
C ALA A 116 25.89 9.74 -16.05
N GLY A 117 25.94 9.43 -14.76
CA GLY A 117 27.19 9.22 -14.04
C GLY A 117 27.79 7.88 -14.40
#